data_AF-A0A6V8L5P8-F1
#
_entry.id   AF-A0A6V8L5P8-F1
#
_cell.length_a   1.000
_cell.length_b   1.000
_cell.length_c   1.000
_cell.angle_alpha   90.00
_cell.angle_beta   90.00
_cell.angle_gamma   90.00
#
_symmetry.space_group_name_H-M   'P 1'
#
loop_
_entity.id
_entity.type
_entity.pdbx_description
1 polymer ?
#
loop_
_entity_poly.entity_id
_entity_poly.type
_entity_poly.pdbx_seq_one_letter_code
_entity_poly.pdbx_strand_id
1 'polypeptide(L)'
;MTGKVNHRLVHQFRLPGYPFVLISTDLLQEGEDLHTFCSRVYHYGLAWTPSATEQRTGRIDRVRSQTERRLNKLHDTPNGEDLLQVYYPHLADTVERLQVRRVMRRMNDFTRLMHHSLAAPHGGDSHLDISQEVLVDDEIPAPPTALLTTSFPVREDHLAGDDRPLAVDKERARRQISRFHSLSDHTLAGVTVMWERIQPPGCLLLGTTRLNSGRHQPFSLQLGWEDEHLAVRCISPVGLIDQRQNWRDLFESTAGTPIRVGVVKVRGKATYDVTVEEDVILTDPGSDAARVGALVRRVTIQADALEQQHLPDRDALLAEFRTELERDVRHAG
;
A
#
# COMPACT_ATOMS: atom_id res chain seq x y z
N MET A 1 -30.89 -9.36 -15.41
CA MET A 1 -29.97 -8.66 -16.33
C MET A 1 -28.53 -8.92 -15.89
N THR A 2 -27.75 -9.66 -16.68
CA THR A 2 -26.34 -9.96 -16.38
C THR A 2 -25.44 -8.87 -16.96
N GLY A 3 -25.24 -7.78 -16.21
CA GLY A 3 -24.22 -6.79 -16.52
C GLY A 3 -22.91 -7.15 -15.81
N LYS A 4 -21.81 -7.26 -16.55
CA LYS A 4 -20.47 -7.44 -15.97
C LYS A 4 -19.90 -6.08 -15.60
N VAL A 5 -19.42 -5.94 -14.35
CA VAL A 5 -18.70 -4.74 -13.91
C VAL A 5 -17.31 -4.72 -14.54
N ASN A 6 -16.92 -3.59 -15.13
CA ASN A 6 -15.58 -3.41 -15.68
C ASN A 6 -14.63 -2.93 -14.57
N HIS A 7 -14.06 -3.88 -13.82
CA HIS A 7 -13.15 -3.58 -12.71
C HIS A 7 -11.93 -2.74 -13.11
N ARG A 8 -11.50 -2.80 -14.39
CA ARG A 8 -10.38 -1.98 -14.87
C ARG A 8 -10.74 -0.49 -14.85
N LEU A 9 -11.95 -0.12 -15.29
CA LEU A 9 -12.40 1.27 -15.29
C LEU A 9 -12.61 1.79 -13.87
N VAL A 10 -13.17 0.97 -12.98
CA VAL A 10 -13.32 1.31 -11.56
C VAL A 10 -11.96 1.54 -10.91
N HIS A 11 -11.00 0.65 -11.17
CA HIS A 11 -9.64 0.81 -10.67
C HIS A 11 -8.96 2.07 -11.22
N GLN A 12 -9.09 2.35 -12.52
CA GLN A 12 -8.54 3.56 -13.13
C GLN A 12 -9.13 4.84 -12.54
N PHE A 13 -10.44 4.87 -12.27
CA PHE A 13 -11.11 6.00 -11.62
C PHE A 13 -10.60 6.27 -10.19
N ARG A 14 -10.05 5.25 -9.52
CA ARG A 14 -9.40 5.39 -8.20
C ARG A 14 -7.97 5.91 -8.26
N LEU A 15 -7.41 6.10 -9.46
CA LEU A 15 -6.07 6.62 -9.66
C LEU A 15 -6.14 8.08 -10.10
N PRO A 16 -5.10 8.88 -9.86
CA PRO A 16 -5.03 10.21 -10.43
C PRO A 16 -4.94 10.12 -11.96
N GLY A 17 -5.87 10.74 -12.67
CA GLY A 17 -5.91 10.77 -14.13
C GLY A 17 -7.26 10.33 -14.68
N TYR A 18 -7.23 9.77 -15.90
CA TYR A 18 -8.44 9.32 -16.58
C TYR A 18 -8.94 7.95 -16.06
N PRO A 19 -10.26 7.70 -16.05
CA PRO A 19 -11.33 8.63 -16.45
C PRO A 19 -11.70 9.63 -15.34
N PHE A 20 -12.11 10.85 -15.70
CA PHE A 20 -12.61 11.85 -14.74
C PHE A 20 -14.09 11.70 -14.39
N VAL A 21 -14.84 10.94 -15.19
CA VAL A 21 -16.27 10.68 -14.99
C VAL A 21 -16.50 9.18 -15.06
N LEU A 22 -17.16 8.65 -14.04
CA LEU A 22 -17.63 7.27 -14.00
C LEU A 22 -19.15 7.27 -13.99
N ILE A 23 -19.75 6.72 -15.05
CA ILE A 23 -21.19 6.52 -15.13
C ILE A 23 -21.48 5.09 -14.69
N SER A 24 -22.40 4.94 -13.74
CA SER A 24 -22.76 3.65 -13.19
C SER A 24 -24.27 3.53 -13.05
N THR A 25 -24.78 2.31 -13.23
CA THR A 25 -26.13 1.91 -12.83
C THR A 25 -26.09 1.19 -11.48
N ASP A 26 -27.19 0.55 -11.09
CA ASP A 26 -27.31 -0.22 -9.85
C ASP A 26 -26.35 -1.44 -9.75
N LEU A 27 -25.59 -1.75 -10.81
CA LEU A 27 -24.60 -2.83 -10.80
C LEU A 27 -23.39 -2.58 -9.89
N LEU A 28 -23.15 -1.33 -9.49
CA LEU A 28 -22.01 -0.92 -8.67
C LEU A 28 -22.44 -0.57 -7.24
N GLN A 29 -23.62 -1.06 -6.83
CA GLN A 29 -24.23 -0.79 -5.52
C GLN A 29 -23.46 -1.41 -4.36
N GLU A 30 -22.69 -2.48 -4.58
CA GLU A 30 -21.98 -3.22 -3.53
C GLU A 30 -20.45 -3.16 -3.70
N GLY A 31 -19.73 -3.03 -2.59
CA GLY A 31 -18.29 -3.33 -2.51
C GLY A 31 -17.28 -2.31 -3.09
N GLU A 32 -17.68 -1.29 -3.85
CA GLU A 32 -16.71 -0.38 -4.46
C GLU A 32 -16.55 0.95 -3.69
N ASP A 33 -15.31 1.39 -3.54
CA ASP A 33 -14.91 2.66 -2.93
C ASP A 33 -14.48 3.66 -3.99
N LEU A 34 -15.15 4.81 -4.07
CA LEU A 34 -14.90 5.83 -5.12
C LEU A 34 -14.44 7.18 -4.53
N HIS A 35 -14.29 7.25 -3.20
CA HIS A 35 -14.02 8.46 -2.43
C HIS A 35 -12.64 9.11 -2.67
N THR A 36 -11.66 8.36 -3.17
CA THR A 36 -10.26 8.80 -3.15
C THR A 36 -10.01 10.06 -3.98
N PHE A 37 -10.61 10.16 -5.18
CA PHE A 37 -10.42 11.28 -6.11
C PHE A 37 -11.75 11.82 -6.67
N CYS A 38 -12.85 11.55 -5.97
CA CYS A 38 -14.17 12.05 -6.32
C CYS A 38 -14.72 12.91 -5.18
N SER A 39 -15.32 14.05 -5.52
CA SER A 39 -16.02 14.94 -4.59
C SER A 39 -17.33 15.48 -5.16
N ARG A 40 -17.84 14.88 -6.25
CA ARG A 40 -19.08 15.27 -6.92
C ARG A 40 -19.85 14.04 -7.36
N VAL A 41 -21.14 13.97 -7.05
CA VAL A 41 -22.02 12.87 -7.45
C VAL A 41 -23.31 13.41 -8.07
N TYR A 42 -23.76 12.75 -9.13
CA TYR A 42 -24.99 13.08 -9.84
C TYR A 42 -25.91 11.87 -9.78
N HIS A 43 -27.02 12.00 -9.05
CA HIS A 43 -28.01 10.94 -8.92
C HIS A 43 -29.07 11.07 -10.02
N TYR A 44 -28.82 10.42 -11.16
CA TYR A 44 -29.81 10.24 -12.21
C TYR A 44 -30.72 9.07 -11.85
N GLY A 45 -32.01 9.34 -11.68
CA GLY A 45 -32.97 8.36 -11.16
C GLY A 45 -32.89 8.26 -9.62
N LEU A 46 -33.90 8.82 -8.96
CA LEU A 46 -33.96 8.86 -7.50
C LEU A 46 -34.17 7.48 -6.92
N ALA A 47 -33.43 7.17 -5.86
CA ALA A 47 -33.78 6.05 -5.01
C ALA A 47 -35.00 6.42 -4.16
N TRP A 48 -35.95 5.49 -4.02
CA TRP A 48 -37.21 5.72 -3.30
C TRP A 48 -37.05 5.89 -1.79
N THR A 49 -35.89 5.49 -1.25
CA THR A 49 -35.59 5.52 0.19
C THR A 49 -34.34 6.36 0.49
N PRO A 50 -34.35 7.16 1.56
CA PRO A 50 -33.17 7.92 2.01
C PRO A 50 -31.94 7.04 2.20
N SER A 51 -32.13 5.84 2.76
CA SER A 51 -31.05 4.89 3.02
C SER A 51 -30.34 4.45 1.73
N ALA A 52 -31.07 4.26 0.62
CA ALA A 52 -30.45 3.90 -0.65
C ALA A 52 -29.67 5.08 -1.26
N THR A 53 -30.21 6.30 -1.16
CA THR A 53 -29.49 7.52 -1.56
C THR A 53 -28.21 7.71 -0.73
N GLU A 54 -28.30 7.50 0.58
CA GLU A 54 -27.18 7.60 1.51
C GLU A 54 -26.11 6.54 1.21
N GLN A 55 -26.49 5.30 0.95
CA GLN A 55 -25.56 4.24 0.56
C GLN A 55 -24.84 4.56 -0.76
N ARG A 56 -25.52 5.20 -1.73
CA ARG A 56 -24.90 5.64 -3.00
C ARG A 56 -23.91 6.78 -2.76
N THR A 57 -24.30 7.80 -1.98
CA THR A 57 -23.42 8.94 -1.65
C THR A 57 -22.24 8.51 -0.77
N GLY A 58 -22.45 7.58 0.17
CA GLY A 58 -21.43 7.00 1.04
C GLY A 58 -20.36 6.18 0.31
N ARG A 59 -20.48 5.98 -1.01
CA ARG A 59 -19.37 5.47 -1.85
C ARG A 59 -18.24 6.48 -1.99
N ILE A 60 -18.60 7.76 -1.87
CA ILE A 60 -17.74 8.93 -2.02
C ILE A 60 -17.54 9.63 -0.68
N ASP A 61 -18.59 9.71 0.15
CA ASP A 61 -18.49 10.26 1.51
C ASP A 61 -17.90 9.23 2.47
N ARG A 62 -16.56 9.22 2.58
CA ARG A 62 -15.81 8.32 3.44
C ARG A 62 -14.62 8.99 4.10
N VAL A 63 -14.10 8.34 5.13
CA VAL A 63 -12.80 8.65 5.74
C VAL A 63 -11.72 8.60 4.65
N ARG A 64 -10.82 9.59 4.68
CA ARG A 64 -9.80 9.87 3.67
C ARG A 64 -10.35 10.18 2.29
N SER A 65 -11.60 10.59 2.14
CA SER A 65 -12.14 11.09 0.87
C SER A 65 -11.38 12.31 0.36
N GLN A 66 -11.53 12.60 -0.95
CA GLN A 66 -11.01 13.83 -1.52
C GLN A 66 -11.54 15.08 -0.79
N THR A 67 -12.81 15.05 -0.39
CA THR A 67 -13.46 16.13 0.37
C THR A 67 -12.84 16.26 1.76
N GLU A 68 -12.73 15.20 2.55
CA GLU A 68 -12.14 15.25 3.91
C GLU A 68 -10.68 15.74 3.86
N ARG A 69 -9.88 15.24 2.93
CA ARG A 69 -8.48 15.69 2.76
C ARG A 69 -8.36 17.16 2.33
N ARG A 70 -9.39 17.70 1.65
CA ARG A 70 -9.48 19.13 1.30
C ARG A 70 -9.84 19.95 2.53
N LEU A 71 -10.87 19.54 3.26
CA LEU A 71 -11.33 20.19 4.49
C LEU A 71 -10.26 20.24 5.57
N ASN A 72 -9.50 19.15 5.78
CA ASN A 72 -8.41 19.10 6.76
C ASN A 72 -7.22 20.01 6.44
N LYS A 73 -7.12 20.52 5.20
CA LYS A 73 -6.07 21.47 4.78
C LYS A 73 -6.55 22.92 4.79
N LEU A 74 -7.84 23.15 4.95
CA LEU A 74 -8.41 24.49 5.00
C LEU A 74 -8.17 25.08 6.39
N HIS A 75 -7.70 26.34 6.41
CA HIS A 75 -7.53 27.12 7.64
C HIS A 75 -8.73 28.02 7.93
N ASP A 76 -9.53 28.33 6.90
CA ASP A 76 -10.72 29.15 6.98
C ASP A 76 -12.00 28.30 6.96
N THR A 77 -13.13 28.93 7.26
CA THR A 77 -14.46 28.29 7.15
C THR A 77 -14.69 27.79 5.73
N PRO A 78 -15.05 26.50 5.54
CA PRO A 78 -15.24 25.93 4.20
C PRO A 78 -16.38 26.63 3.46
N ASN A 79 -16.17 26.87 2.17
CA ASN A 79 -17.22 27.36 1.28
C ASN A 79 -18.00 26.19 0.65
N GLY A 80 -19.05 26.50 -0.12
CA GLY A 80 -19.88 25.50 -0.77
C GLY A 80 -19.10 24.51 -1.64
N GLU A 81 -18.12 24.96 -2.44
CA GLU A 81 -17.33 24.11 -3.35
C GLU A 81 -16.31 23.23 -2.64
N ASP A 82 -15.96 23.56 -1.39
CA ASP A 82 -15.08 22.74 -0.56
C ASP A 82 -15.79 21.47 -0.04
N LEU A 83 -17.12 21.50 0.00
CA LEU A 83 -17.96 20.39 0.45
C LEU A 83 -18.15 19.33 -0.65
N LEU A 84 -18.65 18.17 -0.24
CA LEU A 84 -19.10 17.13 -1.16
C LEU A 84 -20.32 17.63 -1.94
N GLN A 85 -20.24 17.68 -3.27
CA GLN A 85 -21.35 18.12 -4.10
C GLN A 85 -22.25 16.93 -4.45
N VAL A 86 -23.52 17.02 -4.09
CA VAL A 86 -24.53 15.99 -4.38
C VAL A 86 -25.65 16.62 -5.20
N TYR A 87 -25.75 16.23 -6.47
CA TYR A 87 -26.72 16.77 -7.41
C TYR A 87 -27.85 15.77 -7.68
N TYR A 88 -29.08 16.31 -7.80
CA TYR A 88 -30.28 15.58 -8.18
C TYR A 88 -30.93 16.25 -9.39
N PRO A 89 -30.36 16.08 -10.60
CA PRO A 89 -30.95 16.60 -11.82
C PRO A 89 -32.35 16.03 -12.01
N HIS A 90 -33.32 16.90 -12.29
CA HIS A 90 -34.72 16.52 -12.53
C HIS A 90 -35.39 17.50 -13.47
N LEU A 91 -36.43 17.05 -14.16
CA LEU A 91 -37.26 17.91 -15.02
C LEU A 91 -38.33 18.64 -14.17
N ALA A 92 -38.27 19.97 -14.18
CA ALA A 92 -39.07 20.84 -13.30
C ALA A 92 -40.59 20.67 -13.45
N ASP A 93 -41.07 20.41 -14.67
CA ASP A 93 -42.50 20.31 -14.99
C ASP A 93 -42.96 18.86 -15.16
N THR A 94 -42.35 17.93 -14.41
CA THR A 94 -42.70 16.51 -14.45
C THR A 94 -42.87 15.91 -13.05
N VAL A 95 -43.35 14.67 -12.99
CA VAL A 95 -43.48 13.89 -11.74
C VAL A 95 -42.13 13.74 -11.01
N GLU A 96 -40.99 13.88 -11.70
CA GLU A 96 -39.67 13.86 -11.09
C GLU A 96 -39.51 14.94 -10.01
N ARG A 97 -40.06 16.14 -10.20
CA ARG A 97 -40.02 17.21 -9.18
C ARG A 97 -40.71 16.78 -7.89
N LEU A 98 -41.85 16.09 -8.00
CA LEU A 98 -42.58 15.56 -6.84
C LEU A 98 -41.78 14.47 -6.12
N GLN A 99 -41.10 13.61 -6.88
CA GLN A 99 -40.23 12.58 -6.33
C GLN A 99 -39.02 13.18 -5.61
N VAL A 100 -38.33 14.18 -6.20
CA VAL A 100 -37.21 14.89 -5.56
C VAL A 100 -37.68 15.50 -4.26
N ARG A 101 -38.80 16.23 -4.28
CA ARG A 101 -39.37 16.88 -3.09
C ARG A 101 -39.60 15.87 -1.96
N ARG A 102 -40.24 14.74 -2.26
CA ARG A 102 -40.51 13.66 -1.30
C ARG A 102 -39.23 13.07 -0.72
N VAL A 103 -38.25 12.78 -1.57
CA VAL A 103 -36.96 12.20 -1.15
C VAL A 103 -36.20 13.18 -0.26
N MET A 104 -36.11 14.45 -0.66
CA MET A 104 -35.43 15.50 0.13
C MET A 104 -36.06 15.68 1.50
N ARG A 105 -37.41 15.72 1.57
CA ARG A 105 -38.14 15.78 2.84
C ARG A 105 -37.76 14.60 3.74
N ARG A 106 -37.81 13.37 3.21
CA ARG A 106 -37.45 12.16 3.97
C ARG A 106 -35.98 12.13 4.37
N MET A 107 -35.07 12.62 3.54
CA MET A 107 -33.65 12.72 3.89
C MET A 107 -33.44 13.70 5.05
N ASN A 108 -34.08 14.87 5.00
CA ASN A 108 -34.02 15.84 6.08
C ASN A 108 -34.59 15.27 7.39
N ASP A 109 -35.72 14.56 7.32
CA ASP A 109 -36.32 13.91 8.48
C ASP A 109 -35.40 12.81 9.02
N PHE A 110 -34.83 11.96 8.16
CA PHE A 110 -33.88 10.92 8.54
C PHE A 110 -32.66 11.51 9.24
N THR A 111 -32.03 12.55 8.67
CA THR A 111 -30.89 13.23 9.28
C THR A 111 -31.26 13.83 10.64
N ARG A 112 -32.43 14.46 10.77
CA ARG A 112 -32.88 15.00 12.06
C ARG A 112 -33.08 13.91 13.11
N LEU A 113 -33.66 12.77 12.74
CA LEU A 113 -33.90 11.64 13.64
C LEU A 113 -32.60 11.03 14.16
N MET A 114 -31.60 10.90 13.29
CA MET A 114 -30.30 10.35 13.64
C MET A 114 -29.50 11.24 14.61
N HIS A 115 -29.77 12.55 14.64
CA HIS A 115 -28.92 13.52 15.35
C HIS A 115 -29.60 14.27 16.51
N HIS A 116 -30.92 14.50 16.46
CA HIS A 116 -31.59 15.39 17.43
C HIS A 116 -32.67 14.72 18.29
N SER A 117 -33.37 13.68 17.82
CA SER A 117 -34.44 13.02 18.60
C SER A 117 -34.90 11.70 17.98
N LEU A 118 -35.04 10.65 18.78
CA LEU A 118 -35.64 9.36 18.38
C LEU A 118 -37.18 9.39 18.26
N ALA A 119 -37.81 10.56 18.37
CA ALA A 119 -39.26 10.68 18.23
C ALA A 119 -39.63 10.55 16.74
N ALA A 120 -40.09 9.36 16.34
CA ALA A 120 -40.44 9.08 14.96
C ALA A 120 -41.50 10.06 14.43
N PRO A 121 -41.37 10.60 13.20
CA PRO A 121 -42.47 11.25 12.53
C PRO A 121 -43.51 10.17 12.20
N HIS A 122 -44.78 10.58 12.15
CA HIS A 122 -45.92 9.73 11.84
C HIS A 122 -45.65 8.93 10.54
N GLY A 123 -45.92 7.62 10.59
CA GLY A 123 -45.63 6.67 9.53
C GLY A 123 -46.08 7.19 8.16
N GLY A 124 -45.11 7.49 7.30
CA GLY A 124 -45.36 7.89 5.93
C GLY A 124 -45.36 6.68 5.01
N ASP A 125 -46.41 6.54 4.20
CA ASP A 125 -46.53 5.49 3.18
C ASP A 125 -45.30 5.44 2.28
N SER A 126 -44.80 4.23 2.02
CA SER A 126 -43.68 3.96 1.11
C SER A 126 -44.02 4.30 -0.35
N HIS A 127 -45.31 4.34 -0.68
CA HIS A 127 -45.83 4.62 -2.02
C HIS A 127 -46.08 6.12 -2.24
N LEU A 128 -45.75 6.63 -3.43
CA LEU A 128 -46.07 7.99 -3.84
C LEU A 128 -47.49 8.00 -4.42
N ASP A 129 -48.44 8.63 -3.73
CA ASP A 129 -49.74 8.96 -4.31
C ASP A 129 -49.62 10.30 -5.05
N ILE A 130 -49.50 10.21 -6.38
CA ILE A 130 -49.36 11.38 -7.26
C ILE A 130 -50.57 12.30 -7.12
N SER A 131 -51.77 11.74 -6.93
CA SER A 131 -53.01 12.52 -6.84
C SER A 131 -53.05 13.41 -5.60
N GLN A 132 -52.47 12.96 -4.49
CA GLN A 132 -52.37 13.77 -3.27
C GLN A 132 -51.19 14.75 -3.34
N GLU A 133 -50.05 14.32 -3.87
CA GLU A 133 -48.82 15.12 -3.88
C GLU A 133 -48.89 16.30 -4.88
N VAL A 134 -49.67 16.16 -5.97
CA VAL A 134 -49.96 17.25 -6.93
C VAL A 134 -50.81 18.37 -6.31
N LEU A 135 -51.65 18.05 -5.32
CA LEU A 135 -52.48 19.05 -4.63
C LEU A 135 -51.69 19.90 -3.63
N VAL A 136 -50.46 19.48 -3.31
CA VAL A 136 -49.55 20.19 -2.40
C VAL A 136 -48.58 21.03 -3.21
N ASP A 137 -48.76 22.35 -3.21
CA ASP A 137 -47.86 23.31 -3.85
C ASP A 137 -46.73 23.75 -2.90
N ASP A 138 -45.88 22.79 -2.54
CA ASP A 138 -44.68 23.02 -1.72
C ASP A 138 -43.42 23.06 -2.59
N GLU A 139 -42.48 23.94 -2.22
CA GLU A 139 -41.12 23.92 -2.74
C GLU A 139 -40.33 22.69 -2.26
N ILE A 140 -39.22 22.39 -2.94
CA ILE A 140 -38.28 21.37 -2.49
C ILE A 140 -37.64 21.88 -1.18
N PRO A 141 -37.72 21.13 -0.07
CA PRO A 141 -37.20 21.62 1.20
C PRO A 141 -35.68 21.80 1.13
N ALA A 142 -35.19 22.91 1.68
CA ALA A 142 -33.76 23.16 1.78
C ALA A 142 -33.08 22.12 2.71
N PRO A 143 -31.82 21.72 2.42
CA PRO A 143 -31.08 20.81 3.28
C PRO A 143 -30.74 21.47 4.64
N PRO A 144 -30.57 20.68 5.72
CA PRO A 144 -30.10 21.19 7.00
C PRO A 144 -28.70 21.80 6.85
N THR A 145 -28.50 23.01 7.38
CA THR A 145 -27.22 23.74 7.31
C THR A 145 -26.42 23.68 8.61
N ALA A 146 -27.04 23.25 9.71
CA ALA A 146 -26.37 23.10 11.00
C ALA A 146 -25.46 21.86 11.00
N LEU A 147 -24.34 21.95 11.73
CA LEU A 147 -23.45 20.82 11.91
C LEU A 147 -24.15 19.70 12.69
N LEU A 148 -24.01 18.48 12.17
CA LEU A 148 -24.52 17.29 12.81
C LEU A 148 -23.71 17.01 14.08
N THR A 149 -24.42 16.68 15.16
CA THR A 149 -23.79 16.31 16.44
C THR A 149 -23.97 14.82 16.66
N THR A 150 -22.93 14.15 17.18
CA THR A 150 -23.03 12.74 17.55
C THR A 150 -23.95 12.61 18.77
N SER A 151 -24.91 11.68 18.72
CA SER A 151 -25.68 11.29 19.90
C SER A 151 -24.83 10.55 20.94
N PHE A 152 -23.61 10.15 20.56
CA PHE A 152 -22.62 9.47 21.41
C PHE A 152 -21.35 10.33 21.51
N PRO A 153 -21.33 11.37 22.36
CA PRO A 153 -20.14 12.20 22.53
C PRO A 153 -18.98 11.36 23.08
N VAL A 154 -17.79 11.54 22.49
CA VAL A 154 -16.56 10.95 23.01
C VAL A 154 -16.19 11.72 24.29
N ARG A 155 -16.25 11.05 25.44
CA ARG A 155 -15.83 11.59 26.73
C ARG A 155 -14.31 11.46 26.85
N GLU A 156 -13.65 12.35 27.58
CA GLU A 156 -12.20 12.25 27.83
C GLU A 156 -11.82 10.89 28.43
N ASP A 157 -12.65 10.35 29.32
CA ASP A 157 -12.47 9.02 29.91
C ASP A 157 -12.50 7.88 28.89
N HIS A 158 -13.15 8.05 27.72
CA HIS A 158 -13.14 7.05 26.63
C HIS A 158 -11.83 7.06 25.85
N LEU A 159 -11.09 8.17 25.89
CA LEU A 159 -9.77 8.32 25.28
C LEU A 159 -8.65 7.86 26.22
N ALA A 160 -8.95 7.69 27.52
CA ALA A 160 -8.07 7.07 28.49
C ALA A 160 -8.03 5.55 28.26
N GLY A 161 -7.30 5.13 27.23
CA GLY A 161 -6.82 3.76 27.13
C GLY A 161 -5.65 3.55 28.09
N ASP A 162 -5.43 2.32 28.55
CA ASP A 162 -4.12 1.97 29.09
C ASP A 162 -3.09 2.28 27.99
N ASP A 163 -2.19 3.23 28.23
CA ASP A 163 -1.02 3.48 27.39
C ASP A 163 -0.20 2.19 27.37
N ARG A 164 -0.59 1.24 26.53
CA ARG A 164 0.16 0.01 26.31
C ARG A 164 1.37 0.43 25.50
N PRO A 165 2.58 0.43 26.09
CA PRO A 165 3.75 0.67 25.30
C PRO A 165 3.78 -0.37 24.18
N LEU A 166 4.22 0.05 22.99
CA LEU A 166 4.50 -0.90 21.93
C LEU A 166 5.40 -2.01 22.51
N ALA A 167 5.10 -3.28 22.23
CA ALA A 167 5.89 -4.41 22.71
C ALA A 167 7.39 -4.31 22.34
N VAL A 168 7.70 -3.49 21.34
CA VAL A 168 9.05 -3.12 20.93
C VAL A 168 9.19 -1.59 21.00
N ASP A 169 10.02 -1.13 21.93
CA ASP A 169 10.39 0.27 22.02
C ASP A 169 11.42 0.67 20.94
N LYS A 170 11.41 1.96 20.57
CA LYS A 170 12.34 2.60 19.64
C LYS A 170 13.81 2.38 20.04
N GLU A 171 14.13 2.28 21.33
CA GLU A 171 15.51 1.99 21.77
C GLU A 171 15.94 0.56 21.41
N ARG A 172 15.03 -0.42 21.47
CA ARG A 172 15.32 -1.79 21.06
C ARG A 172 15.63 -1.86 19.56
N ALA A 173 14.81 -1.21 18.73
CA ALA A 173 15.05 -1.15 17.29
C ALA A 173 16.39 -0.47 16.95
N ARG A 174 16.71 0.66 17.59
CA ARG A 174 18.00 1.36 17.41
C ARG A 174 19.19 0.47 17.80
N ARG A 175 19.12 -0.24 18.93
CA ARG A 175 20.18 -1.17 19.35
C ARG A 175 20.41 -2.31 18.36
N GLN A 176 19.35 -2.86 17.78
CA GLN A 176 19.47 -3.95 16.80
C GLN A 176 20.10 -3.46 15.49
N ILE A 177 19.71 -2.27 15.01
CA ILE A 177 20.34 -1.64 13.84
C ILE A 177 21.81 -1.31 14.13
N SER A 178 22.13 -0.71 15.28
CA SER A 178 23.53 -0.42 15.65
C SER A 178 24.38 -1.68 15.77
N ARG A 179 23.83 -2.78 16.32
CA ARG A 179 24.49 -4.09 16.36
C ARG A 179 24.79 -4.59 14.94
N PHE A 180 23.84 -4.49 14.01
CA PHE A 180 24.06 -4.85 12.61
C PHE A 180 25.14 -3.99 11.94
N HIS A 181 25.11 -2.67 12.12
CA HIS A 181 26.14 -1.76 11.56
C HIS A 181 27.54 -2.03 12.12
N SER A 182 27.67 -2.45 13.38
CA SER A 182 28.97 -2.80 13.96
C SER A 182 29.69 -3.95 13.22
N LEU A 183 28.98 -4.75 12.41
CA LEU A 183 29.59 -5.78 11.57
C LEU A 183 30.56 -5.20 10.52
N SER A 184 30.34 -3.97 10.05
CA SER A 184 31.27 -3.32 9.12
C SER A 184 32.53 -2.80 9.78
N ASP A 185 32.50 -2.61 11.11
CA ASP A 185 33.65 -2.12 11.89
C ASP A 185 34.58 -3.28 12.31
N HIS A 186 34.07 -4.51 12.28
CA HIS A 186 34.80 -5.71 12.67
C HIS A 186 35.47 -6.40 11.48
N THR A 187 36.62 -7.02 11.75
CA THR A 187 37.23 -7.98 10.82
C THR A 187 36.43 -9.29 10.86
N LEU A 188 35.76 -9.59 9.75
CA LEU A 188 35.04 -10.85 9.59
C LEU A 188 36.04 -12.01 9.49
N ALA A 189 35.86 -13.03 10.34
CA ALA A 189 36.78 -14.15 10.40
C ALA A 189 36.78 -14.95 9.09
N GLY A 190 37.97 -15.19 8.52
CA GLY A 190 38.15 -16.05 7.36
C GLY A 190 37.81 -15.40 6.00
N VAL A 191 37.52 -14.10 5.96
CA VAL A 191 37.28 -13.38 4.70
C VAL A 191 37.82 -11.94 4.77
N THR A 192 38.44 -11.49 3.69
CA THR A 192 38.95 -10.12 3.57
C THR A 192 37.88 -9.25 2.92
N VAL A 193 37.18 -8.45 3.73
CA VAL A 193 36.14 -7.52 3.23
C VAL A 193 36.67 -6.10 3.15
N MET A 194 36.39 -5.45 2.03
CA MET A 194 36.47 -4.01 1.84
C MET A 194 35.05 -3.45 1.89
N TRP A 195 34.68 -2.85 3.02
CA TRP A 195 33.39 -2.18 3.18
C TRP A 195 33.35 -0.86 2.42
N GLU A 196 32.18 -0.52 1.89
CA GLU A 196 31.94 0.81 1.33
C GLU A 196 32.12 1.91 2.40
N ARG A 197 32.75 3.02 2.02
CA ARG A 197 32.97 4.16 2.93
C ARG A 197 31.67 4.84 3.35
N ILE A 198 30.68 4.83 2.46
CA ILE A 198 29.36 5.42 2.70
C ILE A 198 28.37 4.27 2.61
N GLN A 199 27.96 3.76 3.78
CA GLN A 199 26.95 2.72 3.88
C GLN A 199 25.55 3.32 3.68
N PRO A 200 24.64 2.62 2.98
CA PRO A 200 23.24 3.01 2.92
C PRO A 200 22.61 3.07 4.33
N PRO A 201 21.70 4.01 4.60
CA PRO A 201 21.03 4.08 5.89
C PRO A 201 20.07 2.89 6.08
N GLY A 202 19.91 2.45 7.34
CA GLY A 202 18.90 1.45 7.72
C GLY A 202 19.46 0.04 7.84
N CYS A 203 18.87 -0.90 7.12
CA CYS A 203 19.06 -2.35 7.28
C CYS A 203 19.96 -2.98 6.19
N LEU A 204 20.84 -2.20 5.56
CA LEU A 204 21.67 -2.64 4.43
C LEU A 204 23.15 -2.30 4.69
N LEU A 205 24.05 -3.25 4.40
CA LEU A 205 25.48 -3.01 4.31
C LEU A 205 26.00 -3.50 2.96
N LEU A 206 26.93 -2.76 2.36
CA LEU A 206 27.57 -3.07 1.09
C LEU A 206 29.07 -3.29 1.30
N GLY A 207 29.58 -4.37 0.73
CA GLY A 207 30.99 -4.74 0.83
C GLY A 207 31.48 -5.45 -0.42
N THR A 208 32.79 -5.55 -0.54
CA THR A 208 33.46 -6.36 -1.57
C THR A 208 34.43 -7.30 -0.89
N THR A 209 34.32 -8.59 -1.18
CA THR A 209 35.25 -9.59 -0.67
C THR A 209 36.41 -9.76 -1.65
N ARG A 210 37.63 -9.73 -1.13
CA ARG A 210 38.83 -10.12 -1.89
C ARG A 210 39.07 -11.61 -1.70
N LEU A 211 38.91 -12.37 -2.78
CA LEU A 211 39.08 -13.83 -2.77
C LEU A 211 40.57 -14.20 -2.87
N ASN A 212 40.90 -15.44 -2.49
CA ASN A 212 42.27 -15.96 -2.56
C ASN A 212 42.81 -16.02 -4.00
N SER A 213 41.91 -16.09 -4.99
CA SER A 213 42.22 -16.00 -6.42
C SER A 213 42.70 -14.61 -6.84
N GLY A 214 42.54 -13.58 -5.99
CA GLY A 214 42.80 -12.18 -6.31
C GLY A 214 41.60 -11.43 -6.90
N ARG A 215 40.51 -12.13 -7.21
CA ARG A 215 39.24 -11.58 -7.72
C ARG A 215 38.45 -10.86 -6.62
N HIS A 216 37.54 -9.98 -7.04
CA HIS A 216 36.77 -9.12 -6.15
C HIS A 216 35.29 -9.40 -6.29
N GLN A 217 34.69 -10.04 -5.29
CA GLN A 217 33.26 -10.36 -5.32
C GLN A 217 32.45 -9.35 -4.49
N PRO A 218 31.62 -8.49 -5.12
CA PRO A 218 30.71 -7.62 -4.41
C PRO A 218 29.60 -8.40 -3.69
N PHE A 219 29.10 -7.88 -2.57
CA PHE A 219 27.95 -8.44 -1.87
C PHE A 219 27.18 -7.37 -1.09
N SER A 220 25.94 -7.69 -0.75
CA SER A 220 25.12 -6.92 0.19
C SER A 220 24.71 -7.79 1.37
N LEU A 221 24.65 -7.18 2.56
CA LEU A 221 24.02 -7.76 3.73
C LEU A 221 22.74 -7.01 4.04
N GLN A 222 21.66 -7.76 4.26
CA GLN A 222 20.36 -7.21 4.63
C GLN A 222 19.94 -7.73 6.00
N LEU A 223 19.59 -6.81 6.90
CA LEU A 223 19.03 -7.14 8.20
C LEU A 223 17.53 -7.42 8.05
N GLY A 224 17.13 -8.62 8.44
CA GLY A 224 15.75 -9.06 8.55
C GLY A 224 15.45 -9.67 9.91
N TRP A 225 14.28 -10.28 9.99
CA TRP A 225 13.82 -10.98 11.17
C TRP A 225 13.13 -12.27 10.74
N GLU A 226 13.46 -13.36 11.40
CA GLU A 226 12.87 -14.68 11.22
C GLU A 226 12.47 -15.15 12.61
N ASP A 227 11.18 -15.39 12.86
CA ASP A 227 10.61 -15.87 14.13
C ASP A 227 11.38 -15.43 15.39
N GLU A 228 11.11 -14.35 16.09
CA GLU A 228 11.86 -13.92 17.30
C GLU A 228 13.36 -13.59 17.16
N HIS A 229 14.05 -14.00 16.09
CA HIS A 229 15.49 -13.79 15.92
C HIS A 229 15.83 -12.83 14.78
N LEU A 230 16.92 -12.08 14.96
CA LEU A 230 17.50 -11.28 13.88
C LEU A 230 18.14 -12.21 12.86
N ALA A 231 17.89 -11.97 11.58
CA ALA A 231 18.50 -12.70 10.48
C ALA A 231 19.29 -11.74 9.60
N VAL A 232 20.45 -12.18 9.13
CA VAL A 232 21.24 -11.48 8.12
C VAL A 232 21.23 -12.30 6.85
N ARG A 233 20.70 -11.70 5.78
CA ARG A 233 20.79 -12.23 4.42
C ARG A 233 22.04 -11.68 3.75
N CYS A 234 22.78 -12.53 3.07
CA CYS A 234 23.86 -12.12 2.18
C CYS A 234 23.46 -12.41 0.74
N ILE A 235 23.59 -11.40 -0.12
CA ILE A 235 23.32 -11.49 -1.55
C ILE A 235 24.59 -11.11 -2.29
N SER A 236 25.05 -11.96 -3.20
CA SER A 236 26.14 -11.65 -4.12
C SER A 236 25.64 -11.78 -5.55
N PRO A 237 25.81 -10.75 -6.40
CA PRO A 237 25.47 -10.86 -7.81
C PRO A 237 26.46 -11.80 -8.50
N VAL A 238 25.98 -12.50 -9.52
CA VAL A 238 26.78 -13.24 -10.52
C VAL A 238 26.73 -12.48 -11.85
N GLY A 239 25.58 -11.85 -12.14
CA GLY A 239 25.37 -11.01 -13.31
C GLY A 239 24.51 -11.65 -14.39
N LEU A 240 24.59 -11.09 -15.60
CA LEU A 240 23.65 -11.40 -16.69
C LEU A 240 24.07 -12.65 -17.49
N ILE A 241 23.25 -13.70 -17.43
CA ILE A 241 23.42 -14.94 -18.20
C ILE A 241 22.39 -14.99 -19.36
N ASP A 242 22.84 -15.29 -20.58
CA ASP A 242 21.99 -15.43 -21.78
C ASP A 242 21.27 -16.80 -21.79
N GLN A 243 19.96 -16.77 -22.05
CA GLN A 243 19.09 -17.94 -22.15
C GLN A 243 19.54 -18.99 -23.17
N ARG A 244 20.34 -18.61 -24.18
CA ARG A 244 20.88 -19.55 -25.19
C ARG A 244 21.99 -20.44 -24.65
N GLN A 245 22.62 -20.09 -23.52
CA GLN A 245 23.61 -20.92 -22.84
C GLN A 245 23.03 -21.45 -21.52
N ASN A 246 22.45 -22.65 -21.63
CA ASN A 246 22.39 -23.66 -20.58
C ASN A 246 21.84 -23.29 -19.19
N TRP A 247 20.50 -23.18 -19.12
CA TRP A 247 19.77 -23.44 -17.87
C TRP A 247 20.14 -24.79 -17.24
N ARG A 248 20.36 -25.83 -18.06
CA ARG A 248 20.79 -27.15 -17.57
C ARG A 248 22.12 -27.06 -16.84
N ASP A 249 23.12 -26.38 -17.40
CA ASP A 249 24.43 -26.24 -16.76
C ASP A 249 24.35 -25.43 -15.47
N LEU A 250 23.51 -24.38 -15.41
CA LEU A 250 23.30 -23.63 -14.15
C LEU A 250 22.61 -24.50 -13.09
N PHE A 251 21.62 -25.31 -13.48
CA PHE A 251 20.99 -26.26 -12.56
C PHE A 251 21.94 -27.37 -12.13
N GLU A 252 22.75 -27.91 -13.03
CA GLU A 252 23.74 -28.96 -12.74
C GLU A 252 24.88 -28.42 -11.86
N SER A 253 25.34 -27.20 -12.08
CA SER A 253 26.40 -26.57 -11.27
C SER A 253 25.93 -26.20 -9.86
N THR A 254 24.63 -25.97 -9.68
CA THR A 254 24.02 -25.59 -8.40
C THR A 254 23.35 -26.75 -7.66
N ALA A 255 23.14 -27.89 -8.31
CA ALA A 255 22.47 -29.07 -7.73
C ALA A 255 23.20 -29.67 -6.52
N GLY A 256 24.52 -29.45 -6.41
CA GLY A 256 25.36 -29.97 -5.32
C GLY A 256 25.63 -28.99 -4.18
N THR A 257 25.16 -27.75 -4.27
CA THR A 257 25.52 -26.69 -3.32
C THR A 257 24.31 -26.25 -2.48
N PRO A 258 24.45 -26.11 -1.15
CA PRO A 258 23.34 -25.78 -0.24
C PRO A 258 23.01 -24.28 -0.24
N ILE A 259 23.02 -23.63 -1.40
CA ILE A 259 22.80 -22.19 -1.58
C ILE A 259 21.54 -21.93 -2.39
N ARG A 260 20.90 -20.77 -2.18
CA ARG A 260 19.77 -20.35 -3.03
C ARG A 260 20.30 -19.48 -4.16
N VAL A 261 19.76 -19.71 -5.36
CA VAL A 261 20.08 -18.92 -6.54
C VAL A 261 18.86 -18.10 -6.93
N GLY A 262 18.98 -16.78 -6.86
CA GLY A 262 17.97 -15.85 -7.34
C GLY A 262 18.12 -15.66 -8.85
N VAL A 263 17.01 -15.69 -9.58
CA VAL A 263 17.03 -15.48 -11.03
C VAL A 263 15.90 -14.51 -11.44
N VAL A 264 16.28 -13.35 -11.98
CA VAL A 264 15.33 -12.31 -12.41
C VAL A 264 15.43 -12.13 -13.92
N LYS A 265 14.29 -12.24 -14.61
CA LYS A 265 14.24 -12.03 -16.07
C LYS A 265 14.29 -10.53 -16.39
N VAL A 266 15.31 -10.12 -17.16
CA VAL A 266 15.42 -8.73 -17.62
C VAL A 266 14.40 -8.48 -18.74
N ARG A 267 13.58 -7.42 -18.60
CA ARG A 267 12.54 -7.09 -19.59
C ARG A 267 13.17 -6.72 -20.94
N GLY A 268 12.72 -7.36 -22.02
CA GLY A 268 13.09 -7.02 -23.40
C GLY A 268 14.34 -7.70 -23.95
N LYS A 269 15.04 -8.53 -23.16
CA LYS A 269 16.18 -9.34 -23.62
C LYS A 269 16.03 -10.78 -23.14
N ALA A 270 16.64 -11.74 -23.82
CA ALA A 270 16.71 -13.14 -23.39
C ALA A 270 17.81 -13.36 -22.34
N THR A 271 17.95 -12.45 -21.39
CA THR A 271 19.01 -12.44 -20.37
C THR A 271 18.40 -12.47 -18.99
N TYR A 272 19.01 -13.22 -18.08
CA TYR A 272 18.61 -13.35 -16.70
C TYR A 272 19.70 -12.78 -15.80
N ASP A 273 19.31 -12.00 -14.81
CA ASP A 273 20.18 -11.58 -13.74
C ASP A 273 20.18 -12.65 -12.65
N VAL A 274 21.37 -13.12 -12.28
CA VAL A 274 21.56 -14.25 -11.37
C VAL A 274 22.29 -13.77 -10.12
N THR A 275 21.76 -14.14 -8.95
CA THR A 275 22.32 -13.84 -7.64
C THR A 275 22.47 -15.11 -6.82
N VAL A 276 23.44 -15.13 -5.90
CA VAL A 276 23.56 -16.16 -4.86
C VAL A 276 23.14 -15.57 -3.53
N GLU A 277 22.25 -16.27 -2.83
CA GLU A 277 21.64 -15.79 -1.59
C GLU A 277 21.64 -16.85 -0.49
N GLU A 278 21.98 -16.45 0.73
CA GLU A 278 21.90 -17.30 1.92
C GLU A 278 21.61 -16.45 3.17
N ASP A 279 21.00 -17.05 4.20
CA ASP A 279 20.62 -16.38 5.45
C ASP A 279 21.38 -17.00 6.65
N VAL A 280 21.68 -16.18 7.65
CA VAL A 280 22.15 -16.65 8.96
C VAL A 280 21.41 -15.94 10.08
N ILE A 281 21.05 -16.70 11.11
CA ILE A 281 20.44 -16.14 12.32
C ILE A 281 21.54 -15.59 13.24
N LEU A 282 21.36 -14.35 13.70
CA LEU A 282 22.16 -13.73 14.74
C LEU A 282 21.64 -14.19 16.11
N THR A 283 22.56 -14.68 16.94
CA THR A 283 22.24 -15.21 18.27
C THR A 283 22.97 -14.39 19.32
N ASP A 284 24.12 -14.89 19.79
CA ASP A 284 24.99 -14.16 20.71
C ASP A 284 25.85 -13.12 19.96
N PRO A 285 25.91 -11.85 20.42
CA PRO A 285 26.70 -10.79 19.78
C PRO A 285 28.17 -11.14 19.54
N GLY A 286 28.80 -11.95 20.42
CA GLY A 286 30.19 -12.36 20.25
C GLY A 286 30.41 -13.32 19.09
N SER A 287 29.35 -14.03 18.65
CA SER A 287 29.41 -14.98 17.54
C SER A 287 28.99 -14.38 16.18
N ASP A 288 28.41 -13.18 16.17
CA ASP A 288 27.83 -12.58 14.97
C ASP A 288 28.86 -12.38 13.87
N ALA A 289 30.01 -11.77 14.18
CA ALA A 289 31.06 -11.52 13.20
C ALA A 289 31.61 -12.81 12.58
N ALA A 290 31.73 -13.89 13.36
CA ALA A 290 32.16 -15.20 12.86
C ALA A 290 31.09 -15.84 11.96
N ARG A 291 29.82 -15.78 12.36
CA ARG A 291 28.67 -16.30 11.59
C ARG A 291 28.50 -15.57 10.26
N VAL A 292 28.50 -14.24 10.31
CA VAL A 292 28.39 -13.37 9.13
C VAL A 292 29.62 -13.52 8.24
N GLY A 293 30.83 -13.62 8.80
CA GLY A 293 32.03 -13.92 8.03
C GLY A 293 31.95 -15.25 7.28
N ALA A 294 31.47 -16.32 7.95
CA ALA A 294 31.25 -17.61 7.31
C ALA A 294 30.17 -17.54 6.21
N LEU A 295 29.10 -16.77 6.43
CA LEU A 295 28.04 -16.53 5.45
C LEU A 295 28.58 -15.81 4.21
N VAL A 296 29.23 -14.66 4.39
CA VAL A 296 29.83 -13.86 3.31
C VAL A 296 30.81 -14.73 2.52
N ARG A 297 31.69 -15.47 3.20
CA ARG A 297 32.62 -16.39 2.56
C ARG A 297 31.94 -17.42 1.68
N ARG A 298 30.88 -18.10 2.17
CA ARG A 298 30.17 -19.09 1.37
C ARG A 298 29.53 -18.46 0.14
N VAL A 299 28.76 -17.40 0.33
CA VAL A 299 28.00 -16.74 -0.73
C VAL A 299 28.92 -16.17 -1.80
N THR A 300 30.00 -15.48 -1.42
CA THR A 300 30.93 -14.86 -2.38
C THR A 300 31.78 -15.88 -3.12
N ILE A 301 32.27 -16.94 -2.47
CA ILE A 301 33.00 -18.01 -3.17
C ILE A 301 32.11 -18.71 -4.20
N GLN A 302 30.86 -18.95 -3.86
CA GLN A 302 29.93 -19.61 -4.77
C GLN A 302 29.49 -18.71 -5.92
N ALA A 303 29.24 -17.43 -5.64
CA ALA A 303 28.97 -16.46 -6.70
C ALA A 303 30.14 -16.34 -7.68
N ASP A 304 31.37 -16.20 -7.18
CA ASP A 304 32.59 -16.16 -8.01
C ASP A 304 32.80 -17.44 -8.81
N ALA A 305 32.49 -18.61 -8.24
CA ALA A 305 32.58 -19.88 -8.96
C ALA A 305 31.56 -19.94 -10.13
N LEU A 306 30.33 -19.46 -9.91
CA LEU A 306 29.33 -19.35 -10.98
C LEU A 306 29.70 -18.30 -12.02
N GLU A 307 30.28 -17.17 -11.60
CA GLU A 307 30.83 -16.16 -12.51
C GLU A 307 31.92 -16.75 -13.39
N GLN A 308 32.90 -17.46 -12.82
CA GLN A 308 33.98 -18.07 -13.61
C GLN A 308 33.46 -19.14 -14.59
N GLN A 309 32.44 -19.90 -14.19
CA GLN A 309 31.87 -20.95 -15.03
C GLN A 309 31.04 -20.39 -16.19
N HIS A 310 30.26 -19.34 -15.96
CA HIS A 310 29.28 -18.83 -16.94
C HIS A 310 29.67 -17.50 -17.60
N LEU A 311 30.59 -16.75 -16.98
CA LEU A 311 31.07 -15.43 -17.37
C LEU A 311 32.61 -15.29 -17.16
N PRO A 312 33.44 -16.18 -17.75
CA PRO A 312 34.87 -16.30 -17.43
C PRO A 312 35.71 -15.03 -17.65
N ASP A 313 35.29 -14.14 -18.56
CA ASP A 313 36.00 -12.91 -18.91
C ASP A 313 35.56 -11.67 -18.08
N ARG A 314 34.74 -11.84 -17.04
CA ARG A 314 34.25 -10.75 -16.19
C ARG A 314 34.60 -10.96 -14.72
N ASP A 315 35.11 -9.90 -14.09
CA ASP A 315 35.29 -9.71 -12.64
C ASP A 315 34.72 -8.32 -12.33
N ALA A 316 33.39 -8.26 -12.21
CA ALA A 316 32.66 -6.99 -12.21
C ALA A 316 32.65 -6.35 -10.81
N LEU A 317 32.98 -5.06 -10.76
CA LEU A 317 33.11 -4.34 -9.49
C LEU A 317 31.74 -3.98 -8.90
N LEU A 318 31.70 -3.73 -7.59
CA LEU A 318 30.50 -3.30 -6.86
C LEU A 318 29.77 -2.10 -7.50
N ALA A 319 30.51 -1.20 -8.16
CA ALA A 319 29.94 -0.05 -8.86
C ALA A 319 28.94 -0.44 -9.96
N GLU A 320 29.13 -1.59 -10.61
CA GLU A 320 28.25 -2.08 -11.67
C GLU A 320 26.92 -2.61 -11.11
N PHE A 321 26.95 -3.21 -9.91
CA PHE A 321 25.79 -3.86 -9.29
C PHE A 321 25.11 -3.05 -8.17
N ARG A 322 25.67 -1.88 -7.79
CA ARG A 322 25.16 -1.08 -6.65
C ARG A 322 23.67 -0.80 -6.74
N THR A 323 23.19 -0.37 -7.91
CA THR A 323 21.78 0.00 -8.09
C THR A 323 20.85 -1.21 -7.93
N GLU A 324 21.31 -2.40 -8.29
CA GLU A 324 20.54 -3.65 -8.17
C GLU A 324 20.52 -4.11 -6.71
N LEU A 325 21.67 -4.13 -6.05
CA LEU A 325 21.78 -4.52 -4.63
C LEU A 325 21.02 -3.59 -3.68
N GLU A 326 20.91 -2.30 -4.00
CA GLU A 326 20.09 -1.35 -3.25
C GLU A 326 18.58 -1.53 -3.52
N ARG A 327 18.19 -2.05 -4.70
CA ARG A 327 16.78 -2.31 -5.07
C ARG A 327 16.27 -3.63 -4.52
N ASP A 328 17.13 -4.63 -4.39
CA ASP A 328 16.80 -5.96 -3.87
C ASP A 328 16.66 -5.99 -2.34
N VAL A 329 16.67 -4.83 -1.68
CA VAL A 329 16.27 -4.70 -0.28
C VAL A 329 14.80 -5.08 -0.16
N ARG A 330 14.54 -6.27 0.38
CA ARG A 330 13.18 -6.57 0.85
C ARG A 330 12.83 -5.53 1.89
N HIS A 331 11.79 -4.72 1.62
CA HIS A 331 11.09 -4.05 2.70
C HIS A 331 10.57 -5.14 3.63
N ALA A 332 11.23 -5.33 4.78
CA ALA A 332 10.63 -6.03 5.90
C ALA A 332 9.38 -5.23 6.27
N GLY A 333 8.23 -5.69 5.79
CA GLY A 333 6.92 -5.12 6.07
C GLY A 333 6.49 -5.39 7.48
#